data_AF-A0AAP8SWN9-F1
#
_entry.id   AF-A0AAP8SWN9-F1
#
_cell.length_a   1.000
_cell.length_b   1.000
_cell.length_c   1.000
_cell.angle_alpha   90.00
_cell.angle_beta   90.00
_cell.angle_gamma   90.00
#
_symmetry.space_group_name_H-M   'P 1'
#
loop_
_entity.id
_entity.type
_entity.pdbx_description
1 polymer ?
#
loop_
_entity_poly.entity_id
_entity_poly.type
_entity_poly.pdbx_seq_one_letter_code
_entity_poly.pdbx_strand_id
1 'polypeptide(L)'
;MACYRCAKTEKTEIDGRKYCFDCGVDIALVLLRDAGIHDHTIQTLAMVCSKQPVPTEHHYSATDIGNELGLSAQKIGRLANKHKLKTRKFGEWRLTTALYSAKQVESFYYNDQGKAQIELLVKHEKTKTTAISR
;
A
#
# COMPACT_ATOMS: atom_id res chain seq x y z
N MET A 1 -27.20 2.53 -29.36
CA MET A 1 -27.89 1.23 -29.23
C MET A 1 -27.89 0.81 -27.76
N ALA A 2 -29.07 0.70 -27.13
CA ALA A 2 -29.32 0.68 -25.68
C ALA A 2 -29.36 -0.73 -25.06
N CYS A 3 -28.88 -0.94 -23.82
CA CYS A 3 -28.70 -2.27 -23.16
C CYS A 3 -29.93 -3.15 -23.32
N TYR A 4 -29.76 -4.40 -23.75
CA TYR A 4 -30.87 -5.33 -23.95
C TYR A 4 -31.69 -5.52 -22.65
N ARG A 5 -31.05 -5.34 -21.49
CA ARG A 5 -31.68 -5.49 -20.17
C ARG A 5 -32.05 -4.17 -19.49
N CYS A 6 -31.25 -3.11 -19.60
CA CYS A 6 -31.42 -1.88 -18.80
C CYS A 6 -31.36 -0.57 -19.61
N ALA A 7 -31.36 -0.61 -20.93
CA ALA A 7 -31.28 0.53 -21.84
C ALA A 7 -30.07 1.51 -21.69
N LYS A 8 -29.07 1.22 -20.84
CA LYS A 8 -27.80 2.00 -20.73
C LYS A 8 -26.94 1.92 -22.02
N THR A 9 -26.06 2.91 -22.24
CA THR A 9 -25.47 3.24 -23.56
C THR A 9 -24.06 2.73 -23.90
N GLU A 10 -23.36 2.00 -23.01
CA GLU A 10 -22.00 1.47 -23.30
C GLU A 10 -21.90 -0.02 -23.03
N LYS A 11 -21.28 -0.79 -23.95
CA LYS A 11 -21.53 -2.24 -24.02
C LYS A 11 -20.48 -3.12 -24.68
N THR A 12 -20.44 -4.36 -24.23
CA THR A 12 -19.81 -5.52 -24.87
C THR A 12 -20.87 -6.37 -25.59
N GLU A 13 -20.52 -6.99 -26.72
CA GLU A 13 -21.40 -7.87 -27.49
C GLU A 13 -21.17 -9.34 -27.09
N ILE A 14 -22.24 -10.02 -26.71
CA ILE A 14 -22.25 -11.45 -26.35
C ILE A 14 -23.40 -12.08 -27.13
N ASP A 15 -23.07 -13.00 -28.04
CA ASP A 15 -24.04 -13.76 -28.85
C ASP A 15 -25.08 -12.87 -29.59
N GLY A 16 -24.57 -11.85 -30.30
CA GLY A 16 -25.40 -10.90 -31.06
C GLY A 16 -26.26 -9.95 -30.22
N ARG A 17 -26.19 -10.03 -28.89
CA ARG A 17 -26.87 -9.12 -27.97
C ARG A 17 -25.85 -8.23 -27.26
N LYS A 18 -26.23 -6.96 -27.07
CA LYS A 18 -25.33 -5.98 -26.45
C LYS A 18 -25.78 -5.67 -25.01
N TYR A 19 -24.89 -5.84 -24.04
CA TYR A 19 -25.13 -5.59 -22.61
C TYR A 19 -24.20 -4.53 -22.05
N CYS A 20 -24.67 -3.71 -21.10
CA CYS A 20 -23.75 -2.86 -20.32
C CYS A 20 -22.88 -3.69 -19.39
N PHE A 21 -21.79 -3.12 -18.88
CA PHE A 21 -20.86 -3.81 -17.98
C PHE A 21 -21.61 -4.55 -16.84
N ASP A 22 -22.44 -3.83 -16.07
CA ASP A 22 -23.22 -4.41 -14.97
C ASP A 22 -24.08 -5.60 -15.42
N CYS A 23 -24.91 -5.41 -16.45
CA CYS A 23 -25.81 -6.47 -16.93
C CYS A 23 -25.06 -7.63 -17.60
N GLY A 24 -23.90 -7.38 -18.18
CA GLY A 24 -23.03 -8.40 -18.78
C GLY A 24 -22.43 -9.30 -17.69
N VAL A 25 -21.97 -8.71 -16.59
CA VAL A 25 -21.48 -9.46 -15.42
C VAL A 25 -22.61 -10.30 -14.82
N ASP A 26 -23.80 -9.74 -14.63
CA ASP A 26 -24.95 -10.49 -14.09
C ASP A 26 -25.29 -11.72 -14.95
N ILE A 27 -25.32 -11.56 -16.27
CA ILE A 27 -25.62 -12.66 -17.20
C ILE A 27 -24.50 -13.71 -17.16
N ALA A 28 -23.23 -13.29 -17.15
CA ALA A 28 -22.11 -14.20 -17.05
C ALA A 28 -22.19 -15.05 -15.76
N LEU A 29 -22.51 -14.44 -14.62
CA LEU A 29 -22.66 -15.16 -13.35
C LEU A 29 -23.81 -16.17 -13.39
N VAL A 30 -24.94 -15.82 -14.00
CA VAL A 30 -26.07 -16.75 -14.20
C VAL A 30 -25.66 -17.92 -15.09
N LEU A 31 -25.01 -17.67 -16.22
CA LEU A 31 -24.55 -18.71 -17.13
C LEU A 31 -23.53 -19.66 -16.48
N LEU A 32 -22.62 -19.14 -15.65
CA LEU A 32 -21.67 -19.96 -14.90
C LEU A 32 -22.39 -20.88 -13.90
N ARG A 33 -23.42 -20.37 -13.21
CA ARG A 33 -24.25 -21.18 -12.31
C ARG A 33 -25.02 -22.26 -13.06
N ASP A 34 -25.62 -21.92 -14.21
CA ASP A 34 -26.36 -22.88 -15.06
C ASP A 34 -25.44 -23.95 -15.65
N ALA A 35 -24.15 -23.64 -15.85
CA ALA A 35 -23.13 -24.61 -16.23
C ALA A 35 -22.66 -25.53 -15.07
N GLY A 36 -23.29 -25.43 -13.89
CA GLY A 36 -22.98 -26.25 -12.72
C GLY A 36 -21.76 -25.79 -11.93
N ILE A 37 -21.26 -24.57 -12.15
CA ILE A 37 -20.13 -24.02 -11.40
C ILE A 37 -20.64 -23.56 -10.02
N HIS A 38 -20.12 -24.19 -8.97
CA HIS A 38 -20.52 -23.90 -7.59
C HIS A 38 -20.18 -22.45 -7.19
N ASP A 39 -21.03 -21.83 -6.38
CA ASP A 39 -20.92 -20.40 -5.99
C ASP A 39 -19.54 -20.04 -5.41
N HIS A 40 -18.91 -20.94 -4.66
CA HIS A 40 -17.55 -20.75 -4.13
C HIS A 40 -16.48 -20.61 -5.24
N THR A 41 -16.62 -21.37 -6.33
CA THR A 41 -15.72 -21.32 -7.49
C THR A 41 -15.90 -20.00 -8.24
N ILE A 42 -17.15 -19.55 -8.39
CA ILE A 42 -17.49 -18.24 -8.99
C ILE A 42 -16.87 -17.11 -8.15
N GLN A 43 -16.99 -17.17 -6.82
CA GLN A 43 -16.40 -16.20 -5.91
C GLN A 43 -14.86 -16.19 -5.97
N THR A 44 -14.24 -17.37 -6.08
CA THR A 44 -12.78 -17.48 -6.21
C THR A 44 -12.30 -16.88 -7.54
N LEU A 45 -12.99 -17.14 -8.64
CA LEU A 45 -12.68 -16.54 -9.95
C LEU A 45 -12.79 -15.01 -9.91
N ALA A 46 -13.84 -14.48 -9.29
CA ALA A 46 -13.99 -13.04 -9.09
C ALA A 46 -12.82 -12.44 -8.27
N MET A 47 -12.34 -13.15 -7.25
CA MET A 47 -11.21 -12.73 -6.41
C MET A 47 -9.87 -12.75 -7.17
N VAL A 48 -9.61 -13.76 -8.01
CA VAL A 48 -8.38 -13.84 -8.81
C VAL A 48 -8.34 -12.76 -9.90
N CYS A 49 -9.49 -12.44 -10.50
CA CYS A 49 -9.60 -11.44 -11.55
C CYS A 49 -9.73 -10.01 -11.02
N SER A 50 -10.03 -9.81 -9.73
CA SER A 50 -9.98 -8.49 -9.13
C SER A 50 -8.53 -8.02 -9.03
N LYS A 51 -8.18 -7.02 -9.85
CA LYS A 51 -7.05 -6.12 -9.57
C LYS A 51 -7.36 -5.35 -8.27
N GLN A 52 -7.38 -6.02 -7.12
CA GLN A 52 -7.28 -5.29 -5.87
C GLN A 52 -5.92 -4.58 -5.91
N PRO A 53 -5.87 -3.25 -5.70
CA PRO A 53 -4.58 -2.58 -5.57
C PRO A 53 -3.84 -3.30 -4.44
N VAL A 54 -2.68 -3.88 -4.77
CA VAL A 54 -1.77 -4.37 -3.76
C VAL A 54 -1.57 -3.21 -2.79
N PRO A 55 -1.82 -3.35 -1.48
CA PRO A 55 -1.54 -2.29 -0.55
C PRO A 55 -0.05 -1.97 -0.71
N THR A 56 0.27 -0.88 -1.40
CA THR A 56 1.63 -0.38 -1.47
C THR A 56 1.93 0.05 -0.05
N GLU A 57 2.69 -0.76 0.69
CA GLU A 57 3.13 -0.40 2.03
C GLU A 57 3.69 1.02 1.97
N HIS A 58 3.12 1.93 2.75
CA HIS A 58 3.59 3.29 2.78
C HIS A 58 5.00 3.29 3.40
N HIS A 59 5.93 3.93 2.68
CA HIS A 59 7.31 4.01 3.07
C HIS A 59 7.68 5.46 3.35
N TYR A 60 8.32 5.69 4.49
CA TYR A 60 8.67 7.00 5.00
C TYR A 60 10.18 7.18 4.95
N SER A 61 10.64 8.33 4.47
CA SER A 61 12.05 8.70 4.62
C SER A 61 12.35 9.11 6.07
N ALA A 62 13.63 9.17 6.43
CA ALA A 62 14.04 9.74 7.72
C ALA A 62 13.62 11.21 7.88
N THR A 63 13.45 11.92 6.77
CA THR A 63 12.98 13.31 6.74
C THR A 63 11.49 13.39 7.06
N ASP A 64 10.67 12.50 6.49
CA ASP A 64 9.23 12.48 6.73
C ASP A 64 8.93 12.21 8.21
N ILE A 65 9.55 11.16 8.77
CA ILE A 65 9.42 10.81 10.20
C ILE A 65 9.97 11.94 11.08
N GLY A 66 11.09 12.55 10.66
CA GLY A 66 11.67 13.68 11.38
C GLY A 66 10.71 14.86 11.47
N ASN A 67 10.12 15.26 10.35
CA ASN A 67 9.17 16.37 10.29
C ASN A 67 7.93 16.10 11.15
N GLU A 68 7.38 14.89 11.12
CA GLU A 68 6.25 14.50 11.95
C GLU A 68 6.56 14.53 13.46
N LEU A 69 7.79 14.16 13.84
CA LEU A 69 8.22 14.11 15.25
C LEU A 69 8.88 15.40 15.75
N GLY A 70 9.05 16.41 14.88
CA GLY A 70 9.80 17.63 15.18
C GLY A 70 11.30 17.39 15.41
N LEU A 71 11.88 16.38 14.76
CA LEU A 71 13.29 15.99 14.86
C LEU A 71 14.00 16.11 13.51
N SER A 72 15.32 16.30 13.52
CA SER A 72 16.09 16.26 12.26
C SER A 72 16.23 14.83 11.72
N ALA A 73 16.25 14.68 10.39
CA ALA A 73 16.47 13.40 9.72
C ALA A 73 17.76 12.71 10.20
N GLN A 74 18.80 13.49 10.53
CA GLN A 74 20.07 12.97 11.06
C GLN A 74 19.91 12.35 12.44
N LYS A 75 19.01 12.87 13.29
CA LYS A 75 18.71 12.28 14.59
C LYS A 75 17.99 10.94 14.42
N ILE A 76 17.01 10.88 13.51
CA ILE A 76 16.32 9.63 13.17
C ILE A 76 17.32 8.58 12.65
N GLY A 77 18.21 8.96 11.72
CA GLY A 77 19.23 8.06 11.19
C GLY A 77 20.21 7.55 12.25
N ARG A 78 20.62 8.40 13.20
CA ARG A 78 21.47 8.00 14.34
C ARG A 78 20.76 7.03 15.26
N LEU A 79 19.49 7.28 15.58
CA LEU A 79 18.67 6.40 16.42
C LEU A 79 18.46 5.03 15.75
N ALA A 80 18.12 5.02 14.46
CA ALA A 80 17.96 3.80 13.69
C ALA A 80 19.24 2.96 13.64
N ASN A 81 20.41 3.59 13.46
CA ASN A 81 21.70 2.89 13.49
C ASN A 81 22.00 2.32 14.89
N LYS A 82 21.80 3.13 15.95
CA LYS A 82 22.05 2.73 17.35
C LYS A 82 21.23 1.51 17.76
N HIS A 83 19.98 1.44 17.33
CA HIS A 83 19.06 0.34 17.65
C HIS A 83 18.96 -0.73 16.55
N LYS A 84 19.85 -0.68 15.54
CA LYS A 84 19.91 -1.65 14.43
C LYS A 84 18.57 -1.82 13.69
N LEU A 85 17.82 -0.73 13.50
CA LEU A 85 16.51 -0.75 12.84
C LEU A 85 16.59 -0.84 11.31
N LYS A 86 17.76 -0.63 10.70
CA LYS A 86 17.94 -0.70 9.24
C LYS A 86 18.03 -2.14 8.75
N THR A 87 16.90 -2.84 8.81
CA THR A 87 16.76 -4.24 8.39
C THR A 87 15.56 -4.39 7.47
N ARG A 88 15.53 -5.45 6.67
CA ARG A 88 14.40 -5.75 5.75
C ARG A 88 13.03 -5.81 6.43
N LYS A 89 12.99 -6.06 7.75
CA LYS A 89 11.74 -6.10 8.52
C LYS A 89 11.12 -4.71 8.71
N PHE A 90 11.96 -3.69 8.86
CA PHE A 90 11.53 -2.34 9.23
C PHE A 90 11.59 -1.35 8.06
N GLY A 91 11.82 -1.85 6.85
CA GLY A 91 11.96 -1.03 5.66
C GLY A 91 12.95 -1.58 4.66
N GLU A 92 13.33 -0.74 3.71
CA GLU A 92 14.18 -1.10 2.59
C GLU A 92 15.13 0.00 2.17
N TRP A 93 16.22 -0.39 1.51
CA TRP A 93 17.18 0.53 0.92
C TRP A 93 16.75 0.90 -0.50
N ARG A 94 16.71 2.20 -0.80
CA ARG A 94 16.41 2.74 -2.13
C ARG A 94 17.53 3.66 -2.59
N LEU A 95 17.86 3.58 -3.88
CA LEU A 95 18.74 4.56 -4.50
C LEU A 95 17.96 5.85 -4.73
N THR A 96 18.49 6.94 -4.19
CA THR A 96 17.90 8.28 -4.26
C THR A 96 18.93 9.28 -4.75
N THR A 97 18.51 10.30 -5.47
CA THR A 97 19.40 11.41 -5.80
C THR A 97 19.54 12.32 -4.58
N ALA A 98 20.77 12.73 -4.26
CA ALA A 98 21.00 13.65 -3.15
C ALA A 98 20.31 15.01 -3.39
N LEU A 99 19.78 15.62 -2.32
CA LEU A 99 19.01 16.87 -2.39
C LEU A 99 19.75 18.05 -3.06
N TYR A 100 21.08 18.06 -3.01
CA TYR A 100 21.92 19.17 -3.49
C TYR A 100 22.99 18.73 -4.50
N SER A 101 22.90 17.51 -5.03
CA SER A 101 23.91 16.97 -5.95
C SER A 101 23.30 15.92 -6.87
N ALA A 102 23.77 15.81 -8.10
CA ALA A 102 23.39 14.73 -9.02
C ALA A 102 23.90 13.34 -8.59
N LYS A 103 24.58 13.24 -7.43
CA LYS A 103 25.05 11.97 -6.86
C LYS A 103 23.88 11.09 -6.42
N GLN A 104 23.91 9.82 -6.84
CA GLN A 104 23.05 8.78 -6.29
C GLN A 104 23.58 8.29 -4.94
N VAL A 105 22.68 8.18 -3.96
CA VAL A 105 22.96 7.77 -2.58
C VAL A 105 21.90 6.77 -2.14
N GLU A 106 22.33 5.70 -1.47
CA GLU A 106 21.43 4.78 -0.81
C GLU A 106 20.79 5.41 0.44
N SER A 107 19.47 5.48 0.44
CA SER A 107 18.65 5.97 1.55
C SER A 107 17.75 4.85 2.06
N PHE A 108 17.66 4.71 3.39
CA PHE A 108 16.76 3.74 4.01
C PHE A 108 15.37 4.36 4.19
N TYR A 109 14.36 3.68 3.67
CA TYR A 109 12.94 4.03 3.83
C TYR A 109 12.29 3.07 4.82
N TYR A 110 11.59 3.61 5.80
CA TYR A 110 10.94 2.85 6.86
C TYR A 110 9.51 2.50 6.48
N ASN A 111 9.07 1.28 6.76
CA ASN A 111 7.65 0.93 6.72
C ASN A 111 6.96 1.36 8.04
N ASP A 112 5.66 1.08 8.16
CA ASP A 112 4.87 1.41 9.34
C ASP A 112 5.48 0.83 10.64
N GLN A 113 6.02 -0.39 10.59
CA GLN A 113 6.67 -1.02 11.75
C GLN A 113 7.96 -0.29 12.15
N GLY A 114 8.78 0.11 11.17
CA GLY A 114 10.00 0.88 11.40
C GLY A 114 9.70 2.25 12.01
N LYS A 115 8.68 2.93 11.49
CA LYS A 115 8.19 4.21 12.02
C LYS A 115 7.72 4.07 13.47
N ALA A 116 6.85 3.10 13.77
CA ALA A 116 6.36 2.86 15.12
C ALA A 116 7.49 2.60 16.13
N GLN A 117 8.51 1.83 15.73
CA GLN A 117 9.67 1.57 16.59
C GLN A 117 10.49 2.83 16.88
N ILE A 118 10.67 3.71 15.89
CA ILE A 118 11.34 5.00 16.08
C ILE A 118 10.57 5.87 17.07
N GLU A 119 9.24 5.93 16.95
CA GLU A 119 8.40 6.72 17.86
C GLU A 119 8.51 6.25 19.31
N LEU A 120 8.52 4.92 19.54
CA LEU A 120 8.73 4.34 20.87
C LEU A 120 10.09 4.74 21.46
N LEU A 121 11.15 4.65 20.67
CA LEU A 121 12.49 5.02 21.11
C LEU A 121 12.60 6.50 21.45
N VAL A 122 11.98 7.38 20.65
CA VAL A 122 11.93 8.82 20.93
C VAL A 122 11.18 9.11 22.23
N LYS A 123 10.08 8.41 22.52
CA LYS A 123 9.36 8.54 23.81
C LYS A 123 10.24 8.12 24.99
N HIS A 124 11.00 7.04 24.86
CA HIS A 124 11.92 6.57 25.90
C HIS A 124 13.12 7.52 26.12
N GLU A 125 13.62 8.19 25.07
CA GLU A 125 14.67 9.20 25.26
C GLU A 125 14.15 10.42 26.03
N LYS A 126 12.92 10.87 25.76
CA LYS A 126 12.29 12.01 26.47
C LYS A 126 12.13 11.73 27.96
N THR A 127 11.65 10.54 28.34
CA THR A 127 11.46 10.17 29.75
C THR A 127 12.79 10.08 30.50
N LYS A 128 13.86 9.60 29.85
CA LYS A 128 15.19 9.52 30.45
C LYS A 128 15.82 10.90 30.69
N THR A 129 15.61 11.86 29.79
CA THR A 129 16.12 13.23 29.97
C THR A 129 15.43 13.96 31.11
N THR A 130 14.12 13.79 31.31
CA THR A 130 13.38 14.42 32.41
C THR A 130 13.74 13.82 33.79
N ALA A 131 14.16 12.55 33.83
CA ALA A 131 14.55 11.88 35.07
C ALA A 131 15.95 12.26 35.58
N ILE A 132 16.80 12.86 34.75
CA ILE A 132 18.19 13.24 35.10
C ILE A 132 18.27 14.71 35.55
N SER A 133 17.25 15.53 35.26
CA SER A 133 17.19 16.95 35.64
C SER A 133 16.46 17.21 36.96
N ARG A 134 16.40 16.23 37.88
CA ARG A 134 15.81 16.36 39.22
C ARG A 134 16.75 15.80 40.28
#